data_AF-A0A373GD70-F1
#
_entry.id   AF-A0A373GD70-F1
#
_cell.length_a   1.000
_cell.length_b   1.000
_cell.length_c   1.000
_cell.angle_alpha   90.00
_cell.angle_beta   90.00
_cell.angle_gamma   90.00
#
_symmetry.space_group_name_H-M   'P 1'
#
loop_
_entity.id
_entity.type
_entity.pdbx_description
1 polymer ?
#
loop_
_entity_poly.entity_id
_entity_poly.type
_entity_poly.pdbx_seq_one_letter_code
_entity_poly.pdbx_strand_id
1 'polypeptide(L)'
;MRKNVITLFVGILLLGIPMVYAGKPVKNMDLYLCIGQSNMAGRGKLSPAVMDTMRNVYLLNAEDQFELAVNPLNRYSTIGRGLTGEYLGPVYSFAKAMASKKHPVGLIVNARGGTSIRSWLKSTEKTGGLYYNEALRRTKEAMKYGKLKAIIWHQGEADCQYPEGYKKKIIKLMTDLRNDLGIPDLPVIVGQLAEWNWTKKPYIPEGTKPFNDMIKDISSFLPNSACVSSEGLKPLKNEKDPHFDADSQIILGRRYAEAAKRLLKK
;
A
#
# COMPACT_ATOMS: atom_id res chain seq x y z
N MET A 1 -80.83 -10.81 -12.08
CA MET A 1 -79.61 -11.37 -11.49
C MET A 1 -78.40 -10.63 -12.07
N ARG A 2 -77.87 -9.62 -11.37
CA ARG A 2 -76.67 -8.87 -11.79
C ARG A 2 -75.42 -9.55 -11.21
N LYS A 3 -74.48 -9.91 -12.09
CA LYS A 3 -73.15 -10.42 -11.73
C LYS A 3 -72.24 -9.24 -11.37
N ASN A 4 -71.63 -9.26 -10.19
CA ASN A 4 -70.57 -8.33 -9.81
C ASN A 4 -69.24 -8.89 -10.31
N VAL A 5 -68.53 -8.13 -11.15
CA VAL A 5 -67.13 -8.40 -11.52
C VAL A 5 -66.27 -7.48 -10.66
N ILE A 6 -65.42 -8.07 -9.81
CA ILE A 6 -64.41 -7.35 -9.03
C ILE A 6 -63.12 -7.39 -9.84
N THR A 7 -62.69 -6.24 -10.35
CA THR A 7 -61.39 -6.07 -11.01
C THR A 7 -60.34 -5.77 -9.95
N LEU A 8 -59.40 -6.70 -9.74
CA LEU A 8 -58.27 -6.55 -8.85
C LEU A 8 -57.12 -5.82 -9.59
N PHE A 9 -56.78 -4.60 -9.15
CA PHE A 9 -55.57 -3.90 -9.61
C PHE A 9 -54.37 -4.40 -8.80
N VAL A 10 -53.45 -5.11 -9.46
CA VAL A 10 -52.13 -5.45 -8.89
C VAL A 10 -51.16 -4.32 -9.25
N GLY A 11 -50.85 -3.46 -8.30
CA GLY A 11 -49.80 -2.46 -8.43
C GLY A 11 -48.42 -3.11 -8.30
N ILE A 12 -47.65 -3.14 -9.39
CA ILE A 12 -46.25 -3.55 -9.36
C ILE A 12 -45.43 -2.40 -8.77
N LEU A 13 -44.95 -2.60 -7.54
CA LEU A 13 -44.00 -1.70 -6.88
C LEU A 13 -42.62 -1.90 -7.53
N LEU A 14 -42.25 -1.03 -8.47
CA LEU A 14 -40.88 -0.98 -9.00
C LEU A 14 -39.96 -0.40 -7.92
N LEU A 15 -39.35 -1.29 -7.13
CA LEU A 15 -38.22 -0.94 -6.25
C LEU A 15 -37.07 -0.43 -7.13
N GLY A 16 -36.87 0.89 -7.14
CA GLY A 16 -35.75 1.51 -7.81
C GLY A 16 -34.43 1.01 -7.23
N ILE A 17 -33.70 0.22 -8.01
CA ILE A 17 -32.31 -0.14 -7.71
C ILE A 17 -31.52 1.18 -7.75
N PRO A 18 -30.75 1.54 -6.70
CA PRO A 18 -29.93 2.73 -6.74
C PRO A 18 -28.91 2.56 -7.87
N MET A 19 -29.06 3.39 -8.89
CA MET A 19 -28.11 3.47 -9.99
C MET A 19 -26.78 3.97 -9.40
N VAL A 20 -25.83 3.06 -9.22
CA VAL A 20 -24.45 3.44 -8.89
C VAL A 20 -23.97 4.23 -10.10
N TYR A 21 -23.90 5.56 -9.96
CA TYR A 21 -23.27 6.41 -10.96
C TYR A 21 -21.78 6.03 -11.01
N ALA A 22 -21.45 5.11 -11.91
CA ALA A 22 -20.08 4.91 -12.35
C ALA A 22 -19.64 6.21 -13.02
N GLY A 23 -19.01 7.09 -12.25
CA GLY A 23 -18.37 8.29 -12.78
C GLY A 23 -17.46 7.91 -13.94
N LYS A 24 -17.28 8.80 -14.92
CA LYS A 24 -16.39 8.54 -16.06
C LYS A 24 -15.02 8.06 -15.55
N PRO A 25 -14.45 6.97 -16.10
CA PRO A 25 -13.17 6.45 -15.65
C PRO A 25 -12.10 7.54 -15.73
N VAL A 26 -11.47 7.82 -14.60
CA VAL A 26 -10.44 8.85 -14.49
C VAL A 26 -9.18 8.32 -15.16
N LYS A 27 -8.73 9.01 -16.21
CA LYS A 27 -7.51 8.71 -16.95
C LYS A 27 -6.40 9.70 -16.57
N ASN A 28 -5.16 9.35 -16.94
CA ASN A 28 -3.96 10.15 -16.70
C ASN A 28 -3.60 10.33 -15.21
N MET A 29 -3.83 9.30 -14.41
CA MET A 29 -3.44 9.30 -13.01
C MET A 29 -1.93 9.13 -12.83
N ASP A 30 -1.40 9.73 -11.76
CA ASP A 30 -0.10 9.41 -11.20
C ASP A 30 -0.29 8.18 -10.27
N LEU A 31 0.23 7.03 -10.69
CA LEU A 31 0.01 5.75 -10.03
C LEU A 31 1.15 5.42 -9.05
N TYR A 32 0.80 4.81 -7.92
CA TYR A 32 1.75 4.39 -6.89
C TYR A 32 1.47 2.97 -6.41
N LEU A 33 2.47 2.11 -6.51
CA LEU A 33 2.42 0.75 -5.97
C LEU A 33 2.84 0.78 -4.51
N CYS A 34 1.94 0.41 -3.59
CA CYS A 34 2.16 0.39 -2.16
C CYS A 34 2.14 -1.05 -1.65
N ILE A 35 3.31 -1.59 -1.33
CA ILE A 35 3.51 -3.02 -1.01
C ILE A 35 4.47 -3.18 0.18
N GLY A 36 4.49 -4.37 0.75
CA GLY A 36 5.24 -4.69 1.96
C GLY A 36 4.36 -5.41 2.97
N GLN A 37 4.58 -5.17 4.27
CA GLN A 37 3.92 -5.93 5.33
C GLN A 37 2.92 -5.13 6.16
N SER A 38 2.72 -5.51 7.43
CA SER A 38 1.67 -4.99 8.31
C SER A 38 1.73 -3.47 8.49
N ASN A 39 2.91 -2.87 8.58
CA ASN A 39 3.04 -1.42 8.68
C ASN A 39 2.68 -0.69 7.37
N MET A 40 2.86 -1.29 6.18
CA MET A 40 2.29 -0.77 4.92
C MET A 40 0.77 -0.99 4.85
N ALA A 41 0.32 -2.20 5.19
CA ALA A 41 -1.09 -2.56 5.19
C ALA A 41 -1.93 -1.70 6.15
N GLY A 42 -1.29 -1.22 7.22
CA GLY A 42 -1.89 -0.43 8.27
C GLY A 42 -2.17 -1.25 9.53
N ARG A 43 -1.92 -0.59 10.66
CA ARG A 43 -2.25 -1.06 12.02
C ARG A 43 -2.74 0.06 12.94
N GLY A 44 -2.68 1.32 12.47
CA GLY A 44 -3.22 2.45 13.22
C GLY A 44 -4.73 2.34 13.35
N LYS A 45 -5.26 2.71 14.52
CA LYS A 45 -6.70 2.75 14.76
C LYS A 45 -7.37 3.78 13.83
N LEU A 46 -8.44 3.39 13.15
CA LEU A 46 -9.27 4.34 12.40
C LEU A 46 -10.05 5.24 13.37
N SER A 47 -10.22 6.50 12.99
CA SER A 47 -11.07 7.48 13.66
C SER A 47 -11.99 8.14 12.63
N PRO A 48 -13.12 8.73 13.04
CA PRO A 48 -14.01 9.42 12.10
C PRO A 48 -13.28 10.47 11.24
N ALA A 49 -12.28 11.16 11.79
CA ALA A 49 -11.50 12.19 11.09
C ALA A 49 -10.67 11.68 9.89
N VAL A 50 -10.46 10.37 9.78
CA VAL A 50 -9.73 9.75 8.66
C VAL A 50 -10.61 8.90 7.75
N MET A 51 -11.93 8.91 7.95
CA MET A 51 -12.88 8.11 7.16
C MET A 51 -13.51 8.86 5.98
N ASP A 52 -13.19 10.14 5.80
CA ASP A 52 -13.68 10.90 4.65
C ASP A 52 -13.13 10.36 3.32
N THR A 53 -13.97 10.41 2.28
CA THR A 53 -13.55 10.16 0.91
C THR A 53 -12.47 11.15 0.49
N MET A 54 -11.34 10.65 0.00
CA MET A 54 -10.21 11.48 -0.40
C MET A 54 -10.42 12.10 -1.78
N ARG A 55 -10.22 13.42 -1.87
CA ARG A 55 -10.36 14.16 -3.13
C ARG A 55 -9.22 13.85 -4.09
N ASN A 56 -9.54 13.51 -5.34
CA ASN A 56 -8.58 13.17 -6.42
C ASN A 56 -7.66 11.97 -6.08
N VAL A 57 -8.07 11.11 -5.16
CA VAL A 57 -7.37 9.87 -4.84
C VAL A 57 -8.29 8.71 -5.17
N TYR A 58 -7.75 7.73 -5.88
CA TYR A 58 -8.47 6.55 -6.32
C TYR A 58 -7.74 5.31 -5.84
N LEU A 59 -8.48 4.25 -5.51
CA LEU A 59 -7.95 2.97 -5.07
C LEU A 59 -8.33 1.90 -6.08
N LEU A 60 -7.38 1.07 -6.48
CA LEU A 60 -7.63 -0.09 -7.32
C LEU A 60 -8.33 -1.18 -6.50
N ASN A 61 -9.55 -1.54 -6.90
CA ASN A 61 -10.38 -2.51 -6.19
C ASN A 61 -10.07 -3.97 -6.55
N ALA A 62 -10.86 -4.93 -6.06
CA ALA A 62 -10.62 -6.35 -6.29
C ALA A 62 -10.83 -6.75 -7.77
N GLU A 63 -11.67 -6.01 -8.49
CA GLU A 63 -12.01 -6.19 -9.91
C GLU A 63 -11.08 -5.40 -10.85
N ASP A 64 -9.95 -4.90 -10.31
CA ASP A 64 -8.95 -4.08 -11.01
C ASP A 64 -9.55 -2.81 -11.66
N GLN A 65 -10.60 -2.26 -11.05
CA GLN A 65 -11.17 -0.96 -11.39
C GLN A 65 -10.83 0.08 -10.32
N PHE A 66 -10.73 1.34 -10.74
CA PHE A 66 -10.51 2.45 -9.81
C PHE A 66 -11.82 2.98 -9.25
N GLU A 67 -11.88 3.10 -7.93
CA GLU A 67 -12.94 3.79 -7.19
C GLU A 67 -12.37 4.93 -6.34
N LEU A 68 -13.20 5.84 -5.86
CA LEU A 68 -12.75 6.89 -4.95
C LEU A 68 -12.18 6.27 -3.68
N ALA A 69 -11.00 6.73 -3.28
CA ALA A 69 -10.30 6.16 -2.14
C ALA A 69 -10.93 6.65 -0.83
N VAL A 70 -11.27 5.68 0.02
CA VAL A 70 -11.63 5.86 1.43
C VAL A 70 -10.77 4.90 2.25
N ASN A 71 -10.48 5.22 3.52
CA ASN A 71 -9.88 4.20 4.38
C ASN A 71 -10.88 3.06 4.62
N PRO A 72 -10.42 1.83 4.84
CA PRO A 72 -9.03 1.36 4.90
C PRO A 72 -8.47 1.02 3.52
N LEU A 73 -7.22 1.43 3.24
CA LEU A 73 -6.67 1.40 1.88
C LEU A 73 -6.11 0.06 1.43
N ASN A 74 -5.78 -0.85 2.34
CA ASN A 74 -5.34 -2.21 2.00
C ASN A 74 -6.50 -3.22 1.86
N ARG A 75 -7.76 -2.76 1.84
CA ARG A 75 -8.95 -3.63 1.85
C ARG A 75 -9.09 -4.55 0.63
N TYR A 76 -8.48 -4.18 -0.50
CA TYR A 76 -8.50 -4.95 -1.74
C TYR A 76 -7.20 -5.73 -1.99
N SER A 77 -6.40 -5.97 -0.95
CA SER A 77 -5.21 -6.79 -1.13
C SER A 77 -5.60 -8.23 -1.51
N THR A 78 -5.20 -8.65 -2.71
CA THR A 78 -5.48 -9.99 -3.26
C THR A 78 -4.62 -11.08 -2.62
N ILE A 79 -3.64 -10.69 -1.81
CA ILE A 79 -2.73 -11.58 -1.11
C ILE A 79 -2.98 -11.62 0.40
N GLY A 80 -3.96 -10.87 0.90
CA GLY A 80 -4.41 -10.91 2.30
C GLY A 80 -5.16 -12.20 2.67
N ARG A 81 -5.47 -12.40 3.96
CA ARG A 81 -6.32 -13.52 4.44
C ARG A 81 -7.78 -13.08 4.63
N GLY A 82 -8.40 -12.46 3.62
CA GLY A 82 -9.77 -11.92 3.70
C GLY A 82 -9.82 -10.47 4.20
N LEU A 83 -10.98 -10.00 4.70
CA LEU A 83 -11.27 -8.63 5.21
C LEU A 83 -10.45 -8.26 6.47
N THR A 84 -9.15 -8.55 6.50
CA THR A 84 -8.21 -8.03 7.47
C THR A 84 -7.78 -6.64 7.01
N GLY A 85 -8.61 -5.64 7.28
CA GLY A 85 -8.35 -4.29 6.82
C GLY A 85 -9.31 -3.31 7.44
N GLU A 86 -9.09 -2.94 8.70
CA GLU A 86 -9.80 -1.87 9.40
C GLU A 86 -8.81 -0.87 10.01
N TYR A 87 -7.65 -0.72 9.37
CA TYR A 87 -6.56 0.05 9.94
C TYR A 87 -6.08 1.14 9.01
N LEU A 88 -5.67 2.24 9.63
CA LEU A 88 -4.95 3.32 9.01
C LEU A 88 -3.51 2.85 8.71
N GLY A 89 -3.09 3.05 7.46
CA GLY A 89 -1.71 2.88 7.02
C GLY A 89 -1.11 4.19 6.49
N PRO A 90 0.17 4.20 6.11
CA PRO A 90 0.87 5.41 5.72
C PRO A 90 0.41 5.91 4.34
N VAL A 91 -0.22 5.04 3.55
CA VAL A 91 -0.77 5.36 2.24
C VAL A 91 -1.79 6.50 2.32
N TYR A 92 -2.51 6.65 3.45
CA TYR A 92 -3.53 7.70 3.61
C TYR A 92 -2.94 9.11 3.47
N SER A 93 -1.99 9.47 4.34
CA SER A 93 -1.40 10.80 4.33
C SER A 93 -0.44 10.97 3.16
N PHE A 94 0.21 9.89 2.69
CA PHE A 94 0.96 9.88 1.44
C PHE A 94 0.08 10.34 0.27
N ALA A 95 -1.06 9.68 0.05
CA ALA A 95 -1.93 9.98 -1.08
C ALA A 95 -2.50 11.40 -1.01
N LYS A 96 -2.95 11.85 0.17
CA LYS A 96 -3.41 13.23 0.38
C LYS A 96 -2.33 14.27 0.08
N ALA A 97 -1.07 13.96 0.38
CA ALA A 97 0.05 14.87 0.10
C ALA A 97 0.48 14.85 -1.38
N MET A 98 0.25 13.75 -2.11
CA MET A 98 0.60 13.64 -3.53
C MET A 98 -0.49 14.16 -4.48
N ALA A 99 -1.77 14.03 -4.09
CA ALA A 99 -2.89 14.32 -4.97
C ALA A 99 -3.17 15.82 -5.17
N SER A 100 -3.55 16.17 -6.39
CA SER A 100 -4.10 17.48 -6.73
C SER A 100 -5.09 17.35 -7.88
N LYS A 101 -5.79 18.43 -8.25
CA LYS A 101 -6.65 18.42 -9.46
C LYS A 101 -5.87 18.11 -10.74
N LYS A 102 -4.60 18.54 -10.82
CA LYS A 102 -3.72 18.32 -11.98
C LYS A 102 -3.05 16.95 -11.97
N HIS A 103 -2.89 16.38 -10.77
CA HIS A 103 -2.23 15.09 -10.52
C HIS A 103 -3.16 14.20 -9.70
N PRO A 104 -4.22 13.64 -10.30
CA PRO A 104 -5.03 12.65 -9.62
C PRO A 104 -4.18 11.40 -9.33
N VAL A 105 -4.32 10.86 -8.12
CA VAL A 105 -3.51 9.74 -7.62
C VAL A 105 -4.28 8.44 -7.74
N GLY A 106 -3.66 7.43 -8.36
CA GLY A 106 -4.17 6.05 -8.35
C GLY A 106 -3.31 5.17 -7.45
N LEU A 107 -3.92 4.53 -6.46
CA LEU A 107 -3.24 3.68 -5.49
C LEU A 107 -3.42 2.21 -5.84
N ILE A 108 -2.30 1.49 -5.95
CA ILE A 108 -2.27 0.02 -5.99
C ILE A 108 -1.74 -0.45 -4.63
N VAL A 109 -2.63 -0.69 -3.68
CA VAL A 109 -2.25 -1.15 -2.33
C VAL A 109 -2.44 -2.66 -2.27
N ASN A 110 -1.34 -3.39 -2.04
CA ASN A 110 -1.39 -4.85 -1.99
C ASN A 110 -0.41 -5.41 -0.95
N ALA A 111 -0.47 -4.93 0.29
CA ALA A 111 0.44 -5.34 1.36
C ALA A 111 -0.11 -6.50 2.19
N ARG A 112 0.78 -7.32 2.78
CA ARG A 112 0.42 -8.50 3.57
C ARG A 112 1.20 -8.59 4.87
N GLY A 113 0.51 -8.55 6.00
CA GLY A 113 1.13 -8.71 7.32
C GLY A 113 1.87 -10.05 7.49
N GLY A 114 3.00 -10.02 8.21
CA GLY A 114 3.75 -11.21 8.61
C GLY A 114 4.58 -11.86 7.49
N THR A 115 4.79 -11.18 6.36
CA THR A 115 5.60 -11.73 5.25
C THR A 115 7.07 -11.40 5.40
N SER A 116 7.93 -12.37 5.11
CA SER A 116 9.35 -12.15 4.81
C SER A 116 9.52 -11.65 3.36
N ILE A 117 10.59 -10.90 3.10
CA ILE A 117 10.97 -10.47 1.74
C ILE A 117 11.14 -11.67 0.79
N ARG A 118 11.47 -12.87 1.30
CA ARG A 118 11.57 -14.08 0.46
C ARG A 118 10.26 -14.38 -0.28
N SER A 119 9.11 -14.10 0.35
CA SER A 119 7.80 -14.33 -0.26
C SER A 119 7.47 -13.32 -1.37
N TRP A 120 8.22 -12.23 -1.43
CA TRP A 120 8.09 -11.17 -2.43
C TRP A 120 9.01 -11.35 -3.63
N LEU A 121 9.95 -12.30 -3.59
CA LEU A 121 10.83 -12.55 -4.72
C LEU A 121 10.08 -13.21 -5.88
N LYS A 122 10.46 -12.84 -7.10
CA LYS A 122 10.04 -13.53 -8.31
C LYS A 122 10.41 -15.01 -8.21
N SER A 123 9.44 -15.88 -8.48
CA SER A 123 9.63 -17.33 -8.49
C SER A 123 8.95 -17.92 -9.72
N THR A 124 9.54 -19.00 -10.24
CA THR A 124 8.97 -19.81 -11.33
C THR A 124 8.14 -20.98 -10.79
N GLU A 125 8.15 -21.21 -9.47
CA GLU A 125 7.35 -22.26 -8.84
C GLU A 125 5.86 -21.92 -8.83
N LYS A 126 5.00 -22.91 -9.09
CA LYS A 126 3.55 -22.75 -9.19
C LYS A 126 2.88 -22.18 -7.93
N THR A 127 3.48 -22.41 -6.76
CA THR A 127 3.05 -21.90 -5.44
C THR A 127 3.96 -20.78 -4.91
N GLY A 128 5.08 -20.51 -5.58
CA GLY A 128 6.01 -19.45 -5.23
C GLY A 128 5.64 -18.13 -5.90
N GLY A 129 6.15 -17.02 -5.36
CA GLY A 129 6.07 -15.72 -6.04
C GLY A 129 4.68 -15.09 -6.13
N LEU A 130 3.66 -15.62 -5.42
CA LEU A 130 2.30 -15.06 -5.45
C LEU A 130 2.26 -13.55 -5.19
N TYR A 131 3.03 -13.05 -4.21
CA TYR A 131 2.99 -11.63 -3.84
C TYR A 131 3.64 -10.75 -4.91
N TYR A 132 4.75 -11.22 -5.48
CA TYR A 132 5.38 -10.60 -6.64
C TYR A 132 4.43 -10.55 -7.83
N ASN A 133 3.85 -11.70 -8.19
CA ASN A 133 2.99 -11.85 -9.35
C ASN A 133 1.74 -10.99 -9.24
N GLU A 134 1.08 -10.95 -8.07
CA GLU A 134 -0.09 -10.12 -7.86
C GLU A 134 0.24 -8.63 -7.83
N ALA A 135 1.36 -8.22 -7.22
CA ALA A 135 1.81 -6.83 -7.30
C ALA A 135 2.07 -6.41 -8.75
N LEU A 136 2.75 -7.25 -9.53
CA LEU A 136 3.03 -7.02 -10.94
C LEU A 136 1.73 -6.96 -11.78
N ARG A 137 0.85 -7.95 -11.63
CA ARG A 137 -0.41 -8.07 -12.37
C ARG A 137 -1.31 -6.85 -12.12
N ARG A 138 -1.56 -6.52 -10.85
CA ARG A 138 -2.40 -5.38 -10.47
C ARG A 138 -1.82 -4.04 -10.93
N THR A 139 -0.49 -3.92 -10.91
CA THR A 139 0.17 -2.71 -11.42
C THR A 139 0.01 -2.58 -12.94
N LYS A 140 0.15 -3.67 -13.70
CA LYS A 140 -0.07 -3.66 -15.16
C LYS A 140 -1.51 -3.30 -15.52
N GLU A 141 -2.48 -3.78 -14.75
CA GLU A 141 -3.90 -3.39 -14.91
C GLU A 141 -4.10 -1.89 -14.62
N ALA A 142 -3.55 -1.39 -13.51
CA ALA A 142 -3.63 0.02 -13.16
C ALA A 142 -2.99 0.95 -14.21
N MET A 143 -1.88 0.54 -14.83
CA MET A 143 -1.16 1.31 -15.86
C MET A 143 -2.00 1.57 -17.12
N LYS A 144 -3.15 0.90 -17.31
CA LYS A 144 -4.13 1.24 -18.36
C LYS A 144 -4.80 2.61 -18.13
N TYR A 145 -4.74 3.13 -16.90
CA TYR A 145 -5.41 4.37 -16.48
C TYR A 145 -4.46 5.53 -16.17
N GLY A 146 -3.14 5.29 -16.17
CA GLY A 146 -2.17 6.29 -15.73
C GLY A 146 -0.73 5.83 -15.85
N LYS A 147 0.19 6.64 -15.33
CA LYS A 147 1.63 6.35 -15.33
C LYS A 147 2.08 5.96 -13.94
N LEU A 148 2.78 4.83 -13.81
CA LEU A 148 3.42 4.45 -12.56
C LEU A 148 4.57 5.39 -12.24
N LYS A 149 4.50 6.04 -11.08
CA LYS A 149 5.44 7.08 -10.65
C LYS A 149 6.44 6.57 -9.63
N ALA A 150 6.04 5.68 -8.73
CA ALA A 150 6.96 5.10 -7.76
C ALA A 150 6.42 3.81 -7.12
N ILE A 151 7.33 3.05 -6.53
CA ILE A 151 7.03 1.98 -5.58
C ILE A 151 7.26 2.52 -4.16
N ILE A 152 6.28 2.35 -3.30
CA ILE A 152 6.35 2.61 -1.87
C ILE A 152 6.46 1.25 -1.17
N TRP A 153 7.62 1.00 -0.54
CA TRP A 153 7.94 -0.24 0.12
C TRP A 153 8.11 -0.03 1.62
N HIS A 154 7.39 -0.83 2.42
CA HIS A 154 7.60 -0.90 3.86
C HIS A 154 7.53 -2.33 4.36
N GLN A 155 8.71 -2.92 4.54
CA GLN A 155 8.86 -4.27 5.06
C GLN A 155 10.27 -4.47 5.59
N GLY A 156 10.42 -5.38 6.53
CA GLY A 156 11.71 -5.83 7.02
C GLY A 156 11.65 -6.44 8.40
N GLU A 157 10.55 -6.27 9.14
CA GLU A 157 10.40 -6.74 10.51
C GLU A 157 10.61 -8.25 10.62
N ALA A 158 10.17 -9.02 9.62
CA ALA A 158 10.37 -10.47 9.56
C ALA A 158 11.81 -10.90 9.19
N ASP A 159 12.65 -9.98 8.71
CA ASP A 159 13.98 -10.27 8.16
C ASP A 159 15.10 -9.44 8.81
N CYS A 160 14.76 -8.56 9.76
CA CYS A 160 15.66 -7.52 10.27
C CYS A 160 16.91 -8.05 10.98
N GLN A 161 16.91 -9.33 11.36
CA GLN A 161 18.06 -10.01 11.96
C GLN A 161 19.18 -10.30 10.95
N TYR A 162 18.93 -10.18 9.64
CA TYR A 162 19.87 -10.54 8.58
C TYR A 162 19.99 -9.43 7.50
N PRO A 163 20.51 -8.24 7.85
CA PRO A 163 20.52 -7.07 6.96
C PRO A 163 21.27 -7.30 5.64
N GLU A 164 22.42 -7.97 5.64
CA GLU A 164 23.16 -8.28 4.40
C GLU A 164 22.38 -9.22 3.47
N GLY A 165 21.71 -10.21 4.05
CA GLY A 165 20.83 -11.11 3.32
C GLY A 165 19.62 -10.39 2.75
N TYR A 166 19.11 -9.38 3.46
CA TYR A 166 18.01 -8.54 3.02
C TYR A 166 18.41 -7.61 1.87
N LYS A 167 19.56 -6.92 2.00
CA LYS A 167 20.13 -6.02 0.99
C LYS A 167 20.17 -6.68 -0.39
N LYS A 168 20.68 -7.90 -0.48
CA LYS A 168 20.70 -8.68 -1.74
C LYS A 168 19.30 -8.94 -2.30
N LYS A 169 18.33 -9.21 -1.43
CA LYS A 169 16.94 -9.54 -1.82
C LYS A 169 16.15 -8.31 -2.24
N ILE A 170 16.29 -7.17 -1.57
CA ILE A 170 15.59 -5.94 -1.96
C ILE A 170 16.14 -5.40 -3.29
N ILE A 171 17.45 -5.48 -3.53
CA ILE A 171 18.03 -5.17 -4.85
C ILE A 171 17.38 -6.05 -5.91
N LYS A 172 17.38 -7.37 -5.71
CA LYS A 172 16.77 -8.32 -6.67
C LYS A 172 15.29 -8.02 -6.92
N LEU A 173 14.51 -7.85 -5.85
CA LEU A 173 13.07 -7.58 -5.93
C LEU A 173 12.78 -6.33 -6.77
N MET A 174 13.44 -5.22 -6.45
CA MET A 174 13.17 -3.94 -7.09
C MET A 174 13.67 -3.93 -8.55
N THR A 175 14.81 -4.56 -8.83
CA THR A 175 15.31 -4.75 -10.20
C THR A 175 14.34 -5.61 -11.03
N ASP A 176 13.87 -6.73 -10.48
CA ASP A 176 12.92 -7.60 -11.17
C ASP A 176 11.60 -6.84 -11.47
N LEU A 177 11.05 -6.11 -10.49
CA LEU A 177 9.83 -5.31 -10.68
C LEU A 177 10.01 -4.22 -11.74
N ARG A 178 11.12 -3.47 -11.70
CA ARG A 178 11.46 -2.44 -12.70
C ARG A 178 11.51 -3.02 -14.11
N ASN A 179 12.17 -4.17 -14.27
CA ASN A 179 12.29 -4.86 -15.55
C ASN A 179 10.92 -5.35 -16.06
N ASP A 180 10.16 -6.05 -15.22
CA ASP A 180 8.88 -6.65 -15.63
C ASP A 180 7.77 -5.61 -15.86
N LEU A 181 7.91 -4.41 -15.26
CA LEU A 181 7.06 -3.24 -15.50
C LEU A 181 7.54 -2.37 -16.67
N GLY A 182 8.75 -2.61 -17.19
CA GLY A 182 9.34 -1.84 -18.29
C GLY A 182 9.75 -0.42 -17.89
N ILE A 183 10.09 -0.18 -16.62
CA ILE A 183 10.48 1.13 -16.10
C ILE A 183 11.80 0.98 -15.30
N PRO A 184 12.97 0.87 -15.97
CA PRO A 184 14.26 0.62 -15.31
C PRO A 184 14.60 1.62 -14.19
N ASP A 185 14.25 2.89 -14.39
CA ASP A 185 14.50 3.96 -13.44
C ASP A 185 13.29 4.28 -12.55
N LEU A 186 12.37 3.34 -12.31
CA LEU A 186 11.21 3.62 -11.46
C LEU A 186 11.66 4.00 -10.03
N PRO A 187 11.29 5.18 -9.49
CA PRO A 187 11.60 5.55 -8.11
C PRO A 187 11.12 4.51 -7.09
N VAL A 188 11.98 4.17 -6.12
CA VAL A 188 11.63 3.28 -5.01
C VAL A 188 11.85 4.00 -3.69
N ILE A 189 10.80 4.14 -2.89
CA ILE A 189 10.88 4.78 -1.57
C ILE A 189 10.70 3.70 -0.50
N VAL A 190 11.68 3.57 0.38
CA VAL A 190 11.76 2.52 1.41
C VAL A 190 11.71 3.15 2.80
N GLY A 191 10.89 2.63 3.70
CA GLY A 191 10.82 3.10 5.09
C GLY A 191 11.70 2.31 6.03
N GLN A 192 12.28 2.99 7.01
CA GLN A 192 12.89 2.35 8.17
C GLN A 192 11.83 1.67 9.05
N LEU A 193 12.26 0.63 9.76
CA LEU A 193 11.46 -0.08 10.75
C LEU A 193 11.39 0.73 12.05
N ALA A 194 10.51 0.32 12.96
CA ALA A 194 10.47 0.84 14.32
C ALA A 194 11.85 0.87 15.00
N GLU A 195 12.20 2.02 15.60
CA GLU A 195 13.51 2.23 16.25
C GLU A 195 13.57 1.67 17.67
N TRP A 196 12.43 1.55 18.34
CA TRP A 196 12.37 0.88 19.62
C TRP A 196 12.70 -0.60 19.40
N ASN A 197 13.78 -1.07 20.00
CA ASN A 197 14.39 -2.36 19.68
C ASN A 197 13.56 -3.57 20.17
N TRP A 198 12.35 -3.74 19.63
CA TRP A 198 11.39 -4.80 19.97
C TRP A 198 11.93 -6.21 19.66
N THR A 199 12.97 -6.31 18.82
CA THR A 199 13.71 -7.55 18.51
C THR A 199 14.91 -7.81 19.42
N LYS A 200 15.24 -6.91 20.35
CA LYS A 200 16.43 -7.03 21.19
C LYS A 200 16.37 -8.31 22.02
N LYS A 201 17.44 -9.10 21.92
CA LYS A 201 17.65 -10.34 22.68
C LYS A 201 19.12 -10.43 23.07
N PRO A 202 19.51 -11.30 24.03
CA PRO A 202 20.92 -11.48 24.39
C PRO A 202 21.83 -11.80 23.18
N TYR A 203 21.31 -12.52 22.19
CA TYR A 203 22.01 -12.88 20.95
C TYR A 203 21.73 -11.93 19.76
N ILE A 204 20.94 -10.87 19.96
CA ILE A 204 20.67 -9.79 18.99
C ILE A 204 20.64 -8.46 19.76
N PRO A 205 21.78 -8.00 20.31
CA PRO A 205 21.80 -6.88 21.24
C PRO A 205 21.44 -5.53 20.58
N GLU A 206 21.67 -5.39 19.27
CA GLU A 206 21.41 -4.17 18.49
C GLU A 206 19.97 -4.04 17.98
N GLY A 207 19.15 -5.08 18.14
CA GLY A 207 17.74 -5.07 17.73
C GLY A 207 17.53 -4.73 16.25
N THR A 208 16.82 -3.64 15.96
CA THR A 208 16.49 -3.21 14.58
C THR A 208 17.53 -2.26 13.99
N LYS A 209 18.47 -1.76 14.80
CA LYS A 209 19.43 -0.73 14.39
C LYS A 209 20.26 -1.13 13.15
N PRO A 210 20.90 -2.31 13.05
CA PRO A 210 21.72 -2.66 11.89
C PRO A 210 20.91 -2.70 10.59
N PHE A 211 19.64 -3.09 10.67
CA PHE A 211 18.73 -3.07 9.53
C PHE A 211 18.39 -1.63 9.12
N ASN A 212 18.05 -0.77 10.07
CA ASN A 212 17.72 0.63 9.78
C ASN A 212 18.93 1.42 9.27
N ASP A 213 20.14 1.13 9.74
CA ASP A 213 21.38 1.69 9.20
C ASP A 213 21.56 1.27 7.73
N MET A 214 21.39 -0.02 7.40
CA MET A 214 21.46 -0.51 6.02
C MET A 214 20.39 0.14 5.11
N ILE A 215 19.16 0.30 5.60
CA ILE A 215 18.09 0.97 4.84
C ILE A 215 18.33 2.47 4.68
N LYS A 216 18.97 3.13 5.66
CA LYS A 216 19.37 4.54 5.53
C LYS A 216 20.24 4.78 4.30
N ASP A 217 21.10 3.81 3.98
CA ASP A 217 22.03 3.85 2.86
C ASP A 217 21.48 3.23 1.56
N ILE A 218 20.17 3.00 1.46
CA ILE A 218 19.51 2.33 0.31
C ILE A 218 19.93 2.91 -1.05
N SER A 219 20.09 4.23 -1.16
CA SER A 219 20.45 4.91 -2.41
C SER A 219 21.85 4.58 -2.90
N SER A 220 22.74 4.08 -2.03
CA SER A 220 24.10 3.68 -2.41
C SER A 220 24.15 2.35 -3.17
N PHE A 221 23.14 1.49 -3.02
CA PHE A 221 23.11 0.15 -3.61
C PHE A 221 21.84 -0.18 -4.39
N LEU A 222 20.82 0.67 -4.33
CA LEU A 222 19.64 0.63 -5.18
C LEU A 222 19.49 2.00 -5.87
N PRO A 223 19.84 2.14 -7.16
CA PRO A 223 19.69 3.39 -7.90
C PRO A 223 18.26 3.91 -7.89
N ASN A 224 18.11 5.24 -8.02
CA ASN A 224 16.83 5.95 -7.93
C ASN A 224 15.94 5.51 -6.77
N SER A 225 16.51 5.45 -5.58
CA SER A 225 15.78 5.13 -4.36
C SER A 225 16.01 6.17 -3.26
N ALA A 226 15.12 6.17 -2.27
CA ALA A 226 15.22 7.03 -1.10
C ALA A 226 14.74 6.30 0.16
N CYS A 227 15.37 6.62 1.29
CA CYS A 227 14.97 6.17 2.61
C CYS A 227 14.01 7.19 3.27
N VAL A 228 13.04 6.66 4.01
CA VAL A 228 12.12 7.40 4.87
C VAL A 228 12.41 7.02 6.32
N SER A 229 12.76 8.01 7.13
CA SER A 229 13.09 7.82 8.53
C SER A 229 11.88 7.47 9.38
N SER A 230 12.07 6.58 10.36
CA SER A 230 11.11 6.24 11.42
C SER A 230 11.41 6.95 12.75
N GLU A 231 12.34 7.91 12.74
CA GLU A 231 12.72 8.69 13.92
C GLU A 231 11.53 9.45 14.50
N GLY A 232 11.39 9.36 15.82
CA GLY A 232 10.32 10.01 16.60
C GLY A 232 8.93 9.38 16.42
N LEU A 233 8.82 8.26 15.68
CA LEU A 233 7.57 7.50 15.59
C LEU A 233 7.35 6.65 16.85
N LYS A 234 6.09 6.32 17.12
CA LYS A 234 5.64 5.68 18.36
C LYS A 234 5.01 4.31 18.13
N PRO A 235 5.14 3.40 19.11
CA PRO A 235 4.53 2.08 19.04
C PRO A 235 3.02 2.13 19.17
N LEU A 236 2.34 1.19 18.52
CA LEU A 236 0.89 0.99 18.61
C LEU A 236 0.43 0.67 20.03
N LYS A 237 1.22 -0.11 20.77
CA LYS A 237 0.89 -0.56 22.13
C LYS A 237 1.98 -0.20 23.13
N ASN A 238 3.20 -0.65 22.87
CA ASN A 238 4.39 -0.44 23.69
C ASN A 238 5.64 -0.84 22.88
N GLU A 239 6.81 -0.66 23.47
CA GLU A 239 8.11 -0.92 22.81
C GLU A 239 8.40 -2.39 22.48
N LYS A 240 7.48 -3.32 22.74
CA LYS A 240 7.57 -4.72 22.26
C LYS A 240 6.72 -4.97 21.01
N ASP A 241 5.86 -4.02 20.63
CA ASP A 241 5.01 -4.10 19.44
C ASP A 241 5.75 -3.48 18.24
N PRO A 242 5.97 -4.19 17.12
CA PRO A 242 6.68 -3.66 15.97
C PRO A 242 5.89 -2.60 15.17
N HIS A 243 4.62 -2.39 15.48
CA HIS A 243 3.73 -1.58 14.66
C HIS A 243 3.68 -0.12 15.11
N PHE A 244 3.56 0.78 14.14
CA PHE A 244 3.35 2.20 14.39
C PHE A 244 1.90 2.50 14.78
N ASP A 245 1.69 3.43 15.71
CA ASP A 245 0.37 3.98 16.00
C ASP A 245 -0.20 4.82 14.84
N ALA A 246 -1.46 5.28 14.97
CA ALA A 246 -2.14 6.00 13.90
C ALA A 246 -1.44 7.33 13.53
N ASP A 247 -1.02 8.11 14.52
CA ASP A 247 -0.34 9.39 14.28
C ASP A 247 1.01 9.19 13.60
N SER A 248 1.75 8.15 14.02
CA SER A 248 3.02 7.77 13.42
C SER A 248 2.85 7.29 11.99
N GLN A 249 1.80 6.54 11.67
CA GLN A 249 1.45 6.17 10.29
C GLN A 249 1.16 7.41 9.43
N ILE A 250 0.48 8.42 9.98
CA ILE A 250 0.22 9.69 9.28
C ILE A 250 1.53 10.44 9.02
N ILE A 251 2.41 10.55 10.01
CA ILE A 251 3.72 11.19 9.85
C ILE A 251 4.55 10.46 8.79
N LEU A 252 4.61 9.13 8.89
CA LEU A 252 5.37 8.28 7.98
C LEU A 252 4.89 8.46 6.53
N GLY A 253 3.59 8.49 6.28
CA GLY A 253 3.04 8.73 4.95
C GLY A 253 3.39 10.11 4.37
N ARG A 254 3.45 11.17 5.18
CA ARG A 254 3.93 12.49 4.73
C ARG A 254 5.41 12.43 4.33
N ARG A 255 6.25 11.75 5.12
CA ARG A 255 7.67 11.57 4.82
C ARG A 255 7.87 10.77 3.51
N TYR A 256 7.04 9.75 3.26
CA TYR A 256 7.02 9.05 1.96
C TYR A 256 6.70 9.99 0.79
N ALA A 257 5.72 10.89 0.95
CA ALA A 257 5.35 11.82 -0.09
C ALA A 257 6.47 12.84 -0.37
N GLU A 258 7.15 13.32 0.66
CA GLU A 258 8.31 14.20 0.52
C GLU A 258 9.46 13.52 -0.21
N ALA A 259 9.78 12.28 0.13
CA ALA A 259 10.79 11.49 -0.57
C ALA A 259 10.41 11.25 -2.04
N ALA A 260 9.17 10.86 -2.32
CA ALA A 260 8.67 10.67 -3.68
C ALA A 260 8.74 11.96 -4.51
N LYS A 261 8.28 13.10 -3.96
CA LYS A 261 8.38 14.41 -4.62
C LYS A 261 9.82 14.81 -4.94
N ARG A 262 10.78 14.49 -4.08
CA ARG A 262 12.21 14.77 -4.34
C ARG A 262 12.74 13.95 -5.51
N LEU A 263 12.39 12.67 -5.60
CA LEU A 263 12.84 11.81 -6.71
C LEU A 263 12.15 12.16 -8.03
N LEU A 264 10.87 12.55 -8.00
CA LEU A 264 10.08 12.89 -9.20
C LEU A 264 10.37 14.28 -9.80
N LYS A 265 11.13 15.12 -9.10
CA LYS A 265 11.57 16.44 -9.58
C LYS A 265 12.94 16.42 -10.28
N LYS A 266 13.65 15.29 -10.22
CA LYS A 266 14.90 15.07 -10.95
C LYS A 266 14.60 14.82 -12.41
#